data_AF-E5CFA9-F1
#
_entry.id   AF-E5CFA9-F1
#
_cell.length_a   1.000
_cell.length_b   1.000
_cell.length_c   1.000
_cell.angle_alpha   90.00
_cell.angle_beta   90.00
_cell.angle_gamma   90.00
#
_symmetry.space_group_name_H-M   'P 1'
#
loop_
_entity.id
_entity.type
_entity.pdbx_description
1 polymer ?
#
loop_
_entity_poly.entity_id
_entity_poly.type
_entity_poly.pdbx_seq_one_letter_code
_entity_poly.pdbx_strand_id
1 'polypeptide(L)'
;MYSYNDFERLFLRYKLEGIPAGVSIEKFCMSNKVPYNLFAKWYTDTRKKIIPVQVLGAPSTEAEMKESPSPIPERKPEADTLLSSHSELRILVDIRMSNGVHISQKNLSYAGLKSLVEKQEGLC
;
A
#
# COMPACT_ATOMS: atom_id res chain seq x y z
N MET A 1 -18.17 -23.58 -0.02
CA MET A 1 -18.04 -22.50 -1.03
C MET A 1 -17.97 -21.18 -0.29
N TYR A 2 -17.09 -20.26 -0.70
CA TYR A 2 -17.02 -18.91 -0.12
C TYR A 2 -18.10 -18.02 -0.75
N SER A 3 -18.89 -17.35 0.08
CA SER A 3 -19.86 -16.34 -0.34
C SER A 3 -19.22 -14.95 -0.42
N TYR A 4 -19.92 -13.99 -1.05
CA TYR A 4 -19.50 -12.58 -1.07
C TYR A 4 -19.29 -12.02 0.35
N ASN A 5 -20.20 -12.34 1.28
CA ASN A 5 -20.14 -11.87 2.67
C ASN A 5 -18.93 -12.44 3.42
N ASP A 6 -18.48 -13.65 3.09
CA ASP A 6 -17.29 -14.24 3.70
C ASP A 6 -16.03 -13.45 3.35
N PHE A 7 -15.89 -13.05 2.08
CA PHE A 7 -14.77 -12.22 1.63
C PHE A 7 -14.83 -10.79 2.19
N GLU A 8 -16.03 -10.21 2.30
CA GLU A 8 -16.22 -8.89 2.89
C GLU A 8 -15.80 -8.87 4.37
N ARG A 9 -16.25 -9.85 5.16
CA ARG A 9 -15.84 -10.02 6.56
C ARG A 9 -14.35 -10.30 6.71
N LEU A 10 -13.77 -11.08 5.79
CA LEU A 10 -12.32 -11.31 5.76
C LEU A 10 -11.57 -10.00 5.50
N PHE A 11 -12.04 -9.20 4.54
CA PHE A 11 -11.41 -7.93 4.19
C PHE A 11 -11.52 -6.89 5.31
N LEU A 12 -12.66 -6.82 6.00
CA LEU A 12 -12.82 -5.96 7.18
C LEU A 12 -11.83 -6.35 8.30
N ARG A 13 -11.71 -7.65 8.59
CA ARG A 13 -10.73 -8.13 9.58
C ARG A 13 -9.30 -7.86 9.15
N TYR A 14 -8.98 -8.04 7.87
CA TYR A 14 -7.67 -7.67 7.34
C TYR A 14 -7.36 -6.18 7.57
N LYS A 15 -8.34 -5.30 7.38
CA LYS A 15 -8.19 -3.85 7.61
C LYS A 15 -7.91 -3.53 9.08
N LEU A 16 -8.55 -4.24 10.00
CA LEU A 16 -8.45 -3.99 11.44
C LEU A 16 -7.27 -4.68 12.11
N GLU A 17 -6.90 -5.88 11.66
CA GLU A 17 -5.90 -6.75 12.31
C GLU A 17 -4.66 -6.96 11.43
N GLY A 18 -4.88 -7.23 10.14
CA GLY A 18 -3.80 -7.55 9.20
C GLY A 18 -2.89 -6.36 8.89
N ILE A 19 -3.48 -5.18 8.62
CA ILE A 19 -2.73 -3.96 8.31
C ILE A 19 -1.91 -3.49 9.52
N PRO A 20 -2.47 -3.35 10.74
CA PRO A 20 -1.68 -2.94 11.90
C PRO A 20 -0.59 -3.95 12.27
N ALA A 21 -0.81 -5.25 12.02
CA ALA A 21 0.20 -6.28 12.22
C ALA A 21 1.25 -6.38 11.09
N GLY A 22 1.16 -5.54 10.05
CA GLY A 22 2.08 -5.55 8.91
C GLY A 22 2.01 -6.84 8.07
N VAL A 23 0.90 -7.59 8.15
CA VAL A 23 0.70 -8.85 7.43
C VAL A 23 0.19 -8.52 6.02
N SER A 24 0.76 -9.16 4.99
CA SER A 24 0.24 -9.01 3.63
C SER A 24 -1.13 -9.68 3.49
N ILE A 25 -1.99 -9.13 2.62
CA ILE A 25 -3.34 -9.70 2.37
C ILE A 25 -3.26 -11.17 1.93
N GLU A 26 -2.24 -11.56 1.17
CA GLU A 26 -2.04 -12.94 0.73
C GLU A 26 -1.77 -13.85 1.93
N LYS A 27 -0.83 -13.47 2.81
CA LYS A 27 -0.53 -14.22 4.03
C LYS A 27 -1.75 -14.29 4.95
N PHE A 28 -2.50 -13.19 5.07
CA PHE A 28 -3.75 -13.14 5.85
C PHE A 28 -4.83 -14.08 5.28
N CYS A 29 -5.01 -14.12 3.96
CA CYS A 29 -5.92 -15.07 3.31
C CYS A 29 -5.51 -16.52 3.60
N MET A 30 -4.22 -16.85 3.43
CA MET A 30 -3.69 -18.19 3.73
C MET A 30 -3.90 -18.60 5.19
N SER A 31 -3.61 -17.70 6.15
CA SER A 31 -3.84 -17.94 7.58
C SER A 31 -5.31 -18.19 7.92
N ASN A 32 -6.23 -17.57 7.17
CA ASN A 32 -7.68 -17.77 7.31
C ASN A 32 -8.23 -18.90 6.42
N LYS A 33 -7.36 -19.73 5.82
CA LYS A 33 -7.70 -20.84 4.90
C LYS A 33 -8.47 -20.41 3.64
N VAL A 34 -8.35 -19.14 3.27
CA VAL A 34 -8.98 -18.57 2.07
C VAL A 34 -7.99 -18.61 0.90
N PRO A 35 -8.33 -19.29 -0.22
CA PRO A 35 -7.51 -19.24 -1.42
C PRO A 35 -7.40 -17.81 -1.97
N TYR A 36 -6.17 -17.31 -2.10
CA TYR A 36 -5.91 -15.92 -2.50
C TYR A 36 -6.49 -15.58 -3.88
N ASN A 37 -6.47 -16.52 -4.82
CA ASN A 37 -7.05 -16.34 -6.17
C ASN A 37 -8.55 -16.00 -6.14
N LEU A 38 -9.31 -16.61 -5.23
CA LEU A 38 -10.74 -16.31 -5.09
C LEU A 38 -10.96 -14.94 -4.45
N PHE A 39 -10.18 -14.61 -3.43
CA PHE A 39 -10.21 -13.28 -2.81
C PHE A 39 -9.83 -12.19 -3.80
N ALA A 40 -8.77 -12.39 -4.60
CA ALA A 40 -8.31 -11.44 -5.61
C ALA A 40 -9.41 -11.16 -6.65
N LYS A 41 -10.08 -12.20 -7.15
CA LYS A 41 -11.22 -12.05 -8.07
C LYS A 41 -12.37 -11.26 -7.42
N TRP A 42 -12.75 -11.63 -6.20
CA TRP A 42 -13.78 -10.90 -5.45
C TRP A 42 -13.41 -9.43 -5.23
N TYR A 43 -12.16 -9.14 -4.87
CA TYR A 43 -11.67 -7.79 -4.61
C TYR A 43 -11.70 -6.93 -5.88
N THR A 44 -11.28 -7.47 -7.04
CA THR A 44 -11.36 -6.76 -8.32
C THR A 44 -12.79 -6.50 -8.75
N ASP A 45 -13.70 -7.47 -8.58
CA ASP A 45 -15.11 -7.34 -8.95
C ASP A 45 -15.82 -6.32 -8.04
N THR A 46 -15.44 -6.26 -6.76
CA THR A 46 -15.98 -5.32 -5.78
C THR A 46 -15.46 -3.90 -6.01
N ARG A 47 -14.16 -3.72 -6.28
CA ARG A 47 -13.57 -2.40 -6.61
C ARG A 47 -14.14 -1.78 -7.89
N LYS A 48 -14.49 -2.59 -8.90
CA LYS A 48 -15.15 -2.10 -10.14
C LYS A 48 -16.57 -1.58 -9.89
N LYS A 49 -17.25 -2.07 -8.86
CA LYS A 49 -18.60 -1.63 -8.48
C LYS A 49 -18.58 -0.37 -7.60
N ILE A 50 -17.48 -0.11 -6.91
CA ILE A 50 -17.31 1.11 -6.11
C ILE A 50 -16.95 2.26 -7.06
N ILE A 51 -17.98 2.94 -7.56
CA ILE A 51 -17.82 4.21 -8.27
C ILE A 51 -17.36 5.24 -7.22
N PRO A 52 -16.25 5.96 -7.43
CA PRO A 52 -15.86 7.04 -6.54
C PRO A 52 -16.93 8.13 -6.61
N VAL A 53 -17.75 8.22 -5.57
CA VAL A 53 -18.70 9.32 -5.40
C VAL A 53 -17.88 10.54 -5.00
N GLN A 54 -17.68 11.47 -5.94
CA GLN A 54 -17.21 12.81 -5.61
C GLN A 54 -18.36 13.54 -4.93
N VAL A 55 -18.24 13.79 -3.63
CA VAL A 55 -19.21 14.61 -2.89
C VAL A 55 -18.83 16.07 -3.15
N LEU A 56 -19.56 16.74 -4.04
CA LEU A 56 -19.44 18.18 -4.25
C LEU A 56 -20.10 18.89 -3.05
N GLY A 57 -19.30 19.47 -2.15
CA GLY A 57 -19.83 20.38 -1.11
C GLY A 57 -19.47 20.09 0.36
N ALA A 58 -18.35 19.43 0.66
CA ALA A 58 -17.81 19.45 2.02
C ALA A 58 -16.91 20.70 2.20
N PRO A 59 -17.05 21.50 3.28
CA PRO A 59 -16.21 22.66 3.51
C PRO A 59 -14.75 22.24 3.77
N SER A 60 -13.83 22.94 3.11
CA SER A 60 -12.38 22.84 3.35
C SER A 60 -12.10 23.02 4.83
N THR A 61 -11.49 22.02 5.47
CA THR A 61 -10.94 22.17 6.83
C THR A 61 -9.46 22.48 6.69
N GLU A 62 -9.17 23.71 6.31
CA GLU A 62 -7.89 24.36 6.56
C GLU A 62 -8.01 25.16 7.86
N ALA A 63 -7.43 24.65 8.94
CA ALA A 63 -7.13 25.42 10.14
C ALA A 63 -6.01 24.74 10.95
N GLU A 64 -4.79 25.11 10.57
CA GLU A 64 -3.57 25.34 11.36
C GLU A 64 -3.69 25.35 12.90
N MET A 65 -2.69 24.77 13.59
CA MET A 65 -2.00 25.26 14.82
C MET A 65 -1.02 24.15 15.32
N LYS A 66 0.31 24.30 15.16
CA LYS A 66 1.35 24.72 16.16
C LYS A 66 1.34 23.93 17.48
N GLU A 67 2.43 23.54 18.17
CA GLU A 67 3.90 23.55 18.03
C GLU A 67 4.51 22.89 19.31
N SER A 68 5.35 21.83 19.16
CA SER A 68 6.51 21.42 20.02
C SER A 68 6.34 21.01 21.53
N PRO A 69 7.38 20.46 22.24
CA PRO A 69 8.46 19.50 21.89
C PRO A 69 8.73 18.38 22.96
N SER A 70 9.68 17.47 22.63
CA SER A 70 10.61 16.70 23.53
C SER A 70 10.31 15.19 23.82
N PRO A 71 11.26 14.35 24.33
CA PRO A 71 12.30 13.64 23.56
C PRO A 71 12.56 12.13 23.93
N ILE A 72 12.99 11.28 22.96
CA ILE A 72 13.98 10.14 23.06
C ILE A 72 13.60 8.88 23.93
N PRO A 73 14.11 7.63 23.74
CA PRO A 73 15.18 7.11 22.86
C PRO A 73 14.88 5.90 21.96
N GLU A 74 15.80 5.74 21.01
CA GLU A 74 16.17 4.58 20.19
C GLU A 74 15.93 3.18 20.81
N ARG A 75 15.34 2.30 20.02
CA ARG A 75 15.69 0.86 20.02
C ARG A 75 15.79 0.34 18.59
N LYS A 76 17.02 0.09 18.16
CA LYS A 76 17.35 -0.94 17.15
C LYS A 76 16.68 -2.26 17.52
N PRO A 77 16.25 -3.04 16.53
CA PRO A 77 16.66 -4.44 16.52
C PRO A 77 17.35 -4.74 15.19
N GLU A 78 18.68 -4.86 15.27
CA GLU A 78 19.42 -5.74 14.38
C GLU A 78 18.96 -7.17 14.69
N ALA A 79 18.23 -7.76 13.75
CA ALA A 79 18.06 -9.19 13.67
C ALA A 79 18.18 -9.56 12.20
N ASP A 80 19.42 -9.76 11.78
CA ASP A 80 19.74 -10.63 10.66
C ASP A 80 19.05 -11.98 10.90
N THR A 81 18.02 -12.27 10.12
CA THR A 81 17.65 -13.64 9.82
C THR A 81 17.53 -13.74 8.31
N LEU A 82 18.64 -14.19 7.73
CA LEU A 82 18.74 -14.70 6.37
C LEU A 82 17.56 -15.61 6.03
N LEU A 83 17.21 -15.58 4.74
CA LEU A 83 16.29 -16.44 3.99
C LEU A 83 14.88 -15.87 3.81
N SER A 84 14.70 -15.13 2.72
CA SER A 84 13.75 -15.65 1.74
C SER A 84 14.17 -15.27 0.33
N SER A 85 14.62 -16.27 -0.42
CA SER A 85 14.67 -16.26 -1.88
C SER A 85 13.25 -16.22 -2.45
N HIS A 86 12.53 -15.13 -2.19
CA HIS A 86 11.43 -14.73 -3.05
C HIS A 86 12.09 -14.13 -4.29
N SER A 87 11.62 -14.47 -5.48
CA SER A 87 11.88 -13.64 -6.65
C SER A 87 11.45 -12.22 -6.29
N GLU A 88 12.39 -11.36 -5.91
CA GLU A 88 12.10 -10.03 -5.38
C GLU A 88 11.22 -9.31 -6.39
N LEU A 89 10.00 -8.92 -5.98
CA LEU A 89 9.09 -8.18 -6.85
C LEU A 89 9.85 -6.96 -7.39
N ARG A 90 10.10 -6.97 -8.71
CA ARG A 90 10.84 -5.94 -9.43
C ARG A 90 9.84 -5.02 -10.10
N ILE A 91 9.88 -3.75 -9.74
CA ILE A 91 9.02 -2.73 -10.28
C ILE A 91 9.72 -2.07 -11.47
N LEU A 92 8.98 -1.89 -12.57
CA LEU A 92 9.38 -1.11 -13.72
C LEU A 92 8.50 0.15 -13.77
N VAL A 93 9.11 1.31 -13.95
CA VAL A 93 8.43 2.59 -14.01
C VAL A 93 8.91 3.38 -15.22
N ASP A 94 7.97 3.97 -15.94
CA ASP A 94 8.19 4.89 -17.05
C ASP A 94 7.36 6.15 -16.80
N ILE A 95 8.02 7.29 -16.60
CA ILE A 95 7.40 8.59 -16.29
C ILE A 95 7.67 9.54 -17.44
N ARG A 96 6.61 10.06 -18.05
CA ARG A 96 6.68 11.07 -19.11
C ARG A 96 5.96 12.33 -18.65
N MET A 97 6.69 13.44 -18.64
CA MET A 97 6.19 14.75 -18.23
C MET A 97 5.86 15.61 -19.45
N SER A 98 4.95 16.58 -19.28
CA SER A 98 4.55 17.51 -20.36
C SER A 98 5.67 18.44 -20.81
N ASN A 99 6.66 18.69 -19.95
CA ASN A 99 7.88 19.44 -20.26
C ASN A 99 8.91 18.64 -21.08
N GLY A 100 8.60 17.40 -21.48
CA GLY A 100 9.48 16.54 -22.28
C GLY A 100 10.46 15.70 -21.46
N VAL A 101 10.47 15.82 -20.13
CA VAL A 101 11.29 14.95 -19.27
C VAL A 101 10.76 13.52 -19.29
N HIS A 102 11.68 12.56 -19.46
CA HIS A 102 11.40 11.12 -19.50
C HIS A 102 12.30 10.36 -18.53
N ILE A 103 11.69 9.56 -17.65
CA ILE A 103 12.39 8.76 -16.64
C ILE A 103 11.95 7.31 -16.80
N SER A 104 12.91 6.41 -17.05
CA SER A 104 12.64 4.98 -17.18
C SER A 104 13.55 4.20 -16.25
N GLN A 105 12.96 3.46 -15.32
CA GLN A 105 13.66 2.69 -14.29
C GLN A 105 13.14 1.26 -14.28
N LYS A 106 14.05 0.29 -14.16
CA LYS A 106 13.74 -1.14 -14.08
C LYS A 106 14.30 -1.69 -12.78
N ASN A 107 13.77 -2.83 -12.34
CA ASN A 107 14.27 -3.56 -11.18
C ASN A 107 14.20 -2.79 -9.86
N LEU A 108 13.26 -1.85 -9.72
CA LEU A 108 13.07 -1.11 -8.48
C LEU A 108 12.46 -2.01 -7.42
N SER A 109 12.97 -1.91 -6.19
CA SER A 109 12.23 -2.33 -5.01
C SER A 109 11.16 -1.30 -4.67
N TYR A 110 10.22 -1.65 -3.78
CA TYR A 110 9.25 -0.67 -3.27
C TYR A 110 9.92 0.55 -2.62
N ALA A 111 10.99 0.34 -1.84
CA ALA A 111 11.78 1.42 -1.26
C ALA A 111 12.44 2.29 -2.34
N GLY A 112 12.96 1.67 -3.42
CA GLY A 112 13.52 2.38 -4.57
C GLY A 112 12.49 3.23 -5.30
N LEU A 113 11.27 2.71 -5.48
CA LEU A 113 10.15 3.49 -6.05
C LEU A 113 9.79 4.69 -5.17
N LYS A 114 9.68 4.49 -3.86
CA LYS A 114 9.38 5.57 -2.91
C LYS A 114 10.40 6.70 -3.01
N SER A 115 11.69 6.35 -2.98
CA SER A 115 12.77 7.34 -3.12
C SER A 115 12.77 8.04 -4.48
N LEU A 116 12.43 7.32 -5.56
CA LEU A 116 12.30 7.92 -6.89
C LEU A 116 11.21 9.00 -6.91
N VAL A 117 10.06 8.73 -6.28
CA VAL A 117 8.95 9.69 -6.21
C VAL A 117 9.31 10.90 -5.35
N GLU A 118 9.94 10.71 -4.19
CA GLU A 118 10.39 11.81 -3.32
C GLU A 118 11.37 12.76 -4.05
N LYS A 119 12.27 12.22 -4.88
CA LYS A 119 13.22 13.04 -5.67
C LYS A 119 12.56 13.85 -6.78
N GLN A 120 11.36 13.48 -7.21
CA GLN A 120 10.63 14.19 -8.26
C GLN A 120 10.09 15.54 -7.78
N GLU A 121 9.93 15.73 -6.47
CA GLU A 121 9.47 17.00 -5.89
C GLU A 121 10.41 18.17 -6.21
N GLY A 122 11.69 17.92 -6.52
CA GLY A 122 12.63 18.95 -6.96
C GLY A 122 12.61 19.27 -8.46
N LEU A 123 11.83 18.54 -9.26
CA LEU A 123 11.69 18.75 -10.71
C LEU A 123 10.40 19.49 -11.10
N CYS A 124 9.48 19.65 -10.15
CA CYS A 124 8.26 20.46 -10.27
C CYS A 124 8.48 21.83 -9.64
#